data_AF-A0AA43JJL7-F1
#
_entry.id   AF-A0AA43JJL7-F1
#
_cell.length_a   1.000
_cell.length_b   1.000
_cell.length_c   1.000
_cell.angle_alpha   90.00
_cell.angle_beta   90.00
_cell.angle_gamma   90.00
#
_symmetry.space_group_name_H-M   'P 1'
#
loop_
_entity.id
_entity.type
_entity.pdbx_description
1 polymer ?
#
loop_
_entity_poly.entity_id
_entity_poly.type
_entity_poly.pdbx_seq_one_letter_code
_entity_poly.pdbx_strand_id
1 'polypeptide(L)'
;MSPTIPPTVNTPASLAALTLSGGQLNPVFDPTVTSYSTMFIGTSSLTLTPTAPGQTITVNGATVANGSPSAPISLPTGTTTIPITVTSSTGQTKTYTIAAHQLGQEAYTKASNTTGGDLFGFSVAADENTLVIGAPSEDSLTTGVNGDQNNNGAGGSGAVYVFTRTGTTWTQQAYIKASNTGAGDQFGISVALDGDTLAVGAYFEDSTATGIGGNETDNSAPDSGAVYVFTRTGSNWSQQAYIKASNTDTGDQFGRSVALDGDTLAVGAVAEDSNAMGVDGNGADNNASTSGAVYVFTRSGITWIQQAYVKASNTGAGDQFGINVALTGDTLAVGAQMEDGNGTGVNSGDENDNSAINSGAVYVFTRTGSTWTQQAYIKAPNSGAGDEFGRSVALNDETLAIGAYREDSNGIGVNSGAEANDSVTDSGAVYIFTRTGSTWAQQAYIKASNASPNYRLGFAIALKGDTLVAGSSGEDSGSTGVGGDQLNTSATDSGAVYVFTRTGTTWTQQAYVKASNTGAGDQFGVSVALSGDTVVVGASTEDSNGTGVDNGAEADNSAADSGAIYVLR
;
A
#
# COMPACT_ATOMS: atom_id res chain seq x y z
N MET A 1 51.48 54.87 12.75
CA MET A 1 50.42 54.11 12.06
C MET A 1 49.92 53.07 13.03
N SER A 2 48.73 53.23 13.59
CA SER A 2 48.10 52.19 14.42
C SER A 2 47.76 51.01 13.50
N PRO A 3 48.07 49.76 13.88
CA PRO A 3 47.65 48.60 13.10
C PRO A 3 46.14 48.51 13.16
N THR A 4 45.48 48.71 12.02
CA THR A 4 44.06 48.40 11.85
C THR A 4 43.91 46.89 11.95
N ILE A 5 43.37 46.42 13.07
CA ILE A 5 42.95 45.02 13.22
C ILE A 5 41.93 44.75 12.10
N PRO A 6 42.14 43.73 11.24
CA PRO A 6 41.17 43.39 10.21
C PRO A 6 39.83 43.06 10.88
N PRO A 7 38.69 43.46 10.30
CA PRO A 7 37.40 43.04 10.83
C PRO A 7 37.38 41.52 10.90
N THR A 8 37.09 40.96 12.08
CA THR A 8 36.83 39.53 12.23
C THR A 8 35.71 39.16 11.28
N VAL A 9 36.03 38.38 10.23
CA VAL A 9 35.03 37.84 9.33
C VAL A 9 34.11 36.97 10.18
N ASN A 10 32.91 37.46 10.43
CA ASN A 10 31.90 36.73 11.17
C ASN A 10 31.33 35.65 10.25
N THR A 11 31.96 34.47 10.25
CA THR A 11 31.45 33.30 9.54
C THR A 11 30.25 32.75 10.32
N PRO A 12 29.04 32.76 9.73
CA PRO A 12 27.86 32.18 10.36
C PRO A 12 28.07 30.70 10.67
N ALA A 13 27.38 30.20 11.70
CA ALA A 13 27.39 28.79 12.04
C ALA A 13 26.85 27.93 10.87
N SER A 14 27.68 27.07 10.29
CA SER A 14 27.27 26.21 9.18
C SER A 14 28.19 25.01 8.99
N LEU A 15 27.61 23.85 8.68
CA LEU A 15 28.33 22.74 8.07
C LEU A 15 28.74 23.12 6.64
N ALA A 16 29.87 22.59 6.20
CA ALA A 16 30.39 22.65 4.84
C ALA A 16 30.30 21.29 4.13
N ALA A 17 30.32 20.18 4.88
CA ALA A 17 30.05 18.83 4.39
C ALA A 17 29.58 17.94 5.54
N LEU A 18 28.87 16.87 5.21
CA LEU A 18 28.44 15.82 6.12
C LEU A 18 28.45 14.49 5.39
N THR A 19 29.19 13.51 5.90
CA THR A 19 29.16 12.14 5.39
C THR A 19 28.81 11.15 6.49
N LEU A 20 28.19 10.03 6.08
CA LEU A 20 27.75 8.94 6.94
C LEU A 20 28.69 7.73 6.75
N SER A 21 28.88 6.91 7.79
CA SER A 21 29.60 5.63 7.61
C SER A 21 28.83 4.58 6.81
N GLY A 22 27.53 4.79 6.62
CA GLY A 22 26.63 3.99 5.79
C GLY A 22 25.34 4.75 5.51
N GLY A 23 24.58 4.32 4.51
CA GLY A 23 23.37 5.03 4.06
C GLY A 23 23.67 6.30 3.26
N GLN A 24 22.61 6.97 2.80
CA GLN A 24 22.67 8.23 2.06
C GLN A 24 21.73 9.25 2.71
N LEU A 25 22.19 10.50 2.79
CA LEU A 25 21.35 11.60 3.25
C LEU A 25 20.26 11.90 2.21
N ASN A 26 19.04 12.05 2.69
CA ASN A 26 17.91 12.59 1.94
C ASN A 26 17.42 13.88 2.64
N PRO A 27 17.42 15.05 1.98
CA PRO A 27 18.02 15.28 0.66
C PRO A 27 19.55 15.13 0.68
N VAL A 28 20.16 15.10 -0.51
CA VAL A 28 21.63 15.21 -0.63
C VAL A 28 22.09 16.45 0.11
N PHE A 29 23.22 16.34 0.82
CA PHE A 29 23.69 17.40 1.73
C PHE A 29 23.75 18.77 1.05
N ASP A 30 23.06 19.74 1.65
CA ASP A 30 23.13 21.16 1.32
C ASP A 30 23.26 21.98 2.63
N PRO A 31 24.26 22.84 2.78
CA PRO A 31 24.51 23.55 4.03
C PRO A 31 23.35 24.45 4.50
N THR A 32 22.41 24.80 3.61
CA THR A 32 21.19 25.56 3.92
C THR A 32 20.08 24.69 4.52
N VAL A 33 20.05 23.39 4.20
CA VAL A 33 19.09 22.41 4.72
C VAL A 33 19.52 21.94 6.12
N THR A 34 18.60 21.99 7.08
CA THR A 34 18.84 21.62 8.49
C THR A 34 18.18 20.32 8.92
N SER A 35 17.41 19.67 8.06
CA SER A 35 16.73 18.42 8.37
C SER A 35 17.01 17.40 7.27
N TYR A 36 17.46 16.22 7.68
CA TYR A 36 17.81 15.11 6.82
C TYR A 36 17.19 13.83 7.36
N SER A 37 17.01 12.85 6.48
CA SER A 37 16.75 11.46 6.86
C SER A 37 17.73 10.52 6.15
N THR A 38 17.82 9.29 6.62
CA THR A 38 18.54 8.18 5.98
C THR A 38 17.94 6.86 6.47
N MET A 39 17.92 5.84 5.62
CA MET A 39 17.47 4.50 5.99
C MET A 39 18.67 3.55 6.14
N PHE A 40 18.55 2.60 7.05
CA PHE A 40 19.52 1.57 7.39
C PHE A 40 18.87 0.20 7.44
N ILE A 41 19.67 -0.80 7.07
CA ILE A 41 19.28 -2.20 7.06
C ILE A 41 20.40 -2.99 7.72
N GLY A 42 20.04 -3.81 8.71
CA GLY A 42 20.98 -4.67 9.42
C GLY A 42 22.16 -3.94 10.10
N THR A 43 22.13 -2.61 10.22
CA THR A 43 23.22 -1.81 10.77
C THR A 43 22.83 -1.30 12.15
N SER A 44 23.51 -1.80 13.19
CA SER A 44 23.20 -1.44 14.58
C SER A 44 23.82 -0.13 15.05
N SER A 45 24.68 0.49 14.23
CA SER A 45 25.28 1.79 14.55
C SER A 45 25.72 2.59 13.32
N LEU A 46 25.87 3.89 13.52
CA LEU A 46 26.30 4.89 12.53
C LEU A 46 27.34 5.83 13.12
N THR A 47 28.29 6.28 12.31
CA THR A 47 29.13 7.45 12.62
C THR A 47 28.90 8.57 11.61
N LEU A 48 28.99 9.81 12.08
CA LEU A 48 28.85 11.01 11.26
C LEU A 48 30.20 11.71 11.13
N THR A 49 30.58 12.11 9.93
CA THR A 49 31.80 12.89 9.67
C THR A 49 31.43 14.30 9.20
N PRO A 50 31.16 15.23 10.13
CA PRO A 50 30.82 16.62 9.81
C PRO A 50 32.07 17.45 9.54
N THR A 51 31.98 18.39 8.61
CA THR A 51 33.03 19.37 8.30
C THR A 51 32.48 20.78 8.48
N ALA A 52 33.12 21.58 9.33
CA ALA A 52 32.84 23.01 9.54
C ALA A 52 34.17 23.71 9.97
N PRO A 53 35.03 24.11 9.02
CA PRO A 53 36.35 24.64 9.33
C PRO A 53 36.27 25.88 10.22
N GLY A 54 37.10 25.92 11.28
CA GLY A 54 37.16 27.05 12.21
C GLY A 54 35.97 27.19 13.17
N GLN A 55 35.10 26.18 13.24
CA GLN A 55 33.91 26.15 14.09
C GLN A 55 33.94 24.94 15.02
N THR A 56 33.18 24.99 16.12
CA THR A 56 33.00 23.83 17.00
C THR A 56 31.82 23.00 16.53
N ILE A 57 31.96 21.68 16.49
CA ILE A 57 30.91 20.75 16.07
C ILE A 57 30.61 19.81 17.24
N THR A 58 29.33 19.62 17.55
CA THR A 58 28.88 18.54 18.43
C THR A 58 27.91 17.64 17.70
N VAL A 59 28.09 16.32 17.78
CA VAL A 59 27.15 15.30 17.30
C VAL A 59 26.55 14.62 18.51
N ASN A 60 25.22 14.64 18.62
CA ASN A 60 24.48 14.15 19.78
C ASN A 60 25.03 14.69 21.13
N GLY A 61 25.39 15.97 21.14
CA GLY A 61 25.98 16.65 22.30
C GLY A 61 27.48 16.39 22.54
N ALA A 62 28.10 15.42 21.86
CA ALA A 62 29.53 15.13 21.99
C ALA A 62 30.36 15.92 20.97
N THR A 63 31.45 16.56 21.39
CA THR A 63 32.35 17.31 20.49
C THR A 63 33.02 16.37 19.49
N VAL A 64 32.99 16.75 18.20
CA VAL A 64 33.63 16.01 17.11
C VAL A 64 34.63 16.92 16.40
N ALA A 65 35.81 16.39 16.08
CA ALA A 65 36.82 17.14 15.35
C ALA A 65 36.39 17.34 13.89
N ASN A 66 36.69 18.52 13.34
CA ASN A 66 36.36 18.86 11.95
C ASN A 66 36.88 17.80 10.96
N GLY A 67 35.99 17.23 10.16
CA GLY A 67 36.31 16.22 9.15
C GLY A 67 36.66 14.84 9.72
N SER A 68 36.40 14.59 11.01
CA SER A 68 36.61 13.29 11.66
C SER A 68 35.28 12.62 11.99
N PRO A 69 35.20 11.27 11.98
CA PRO A 69 34.01 10.55 12.40
C PRO A 69 33.67 10.79 13.88
N SER A 70 32.39 10.84 14.19
CA SER A 70 31.87 10.80 15.56
C SER A 70 32.14 9.44 16.24
N ALA A 71 31.87 9.35 17.54
CA ALA A 71 31.69 8.05 18.17
C ALA A 71 30.50 7.30 17.50
N PRO A 72 30.49 5.95 17.51
CA PRO A 72 29.36 5.18 17.04
C PRO A 72 28.08 5.53 17.80
N ILE A 73 27.00 5.78 17.05
CA ILE A 73 25.66 6.09 17.54
C ILE A 73 24.81 4.84 17.31
N SER A 74 24.18 4.33 18.37
CA SER A 74 23.33 3.14 18.27
C SER A 74 22.08 3.43 17.45
N LEU A 75 21.71 2.50 16.59
CA LEU A 75 20.50 2.52 15.77
C LEU A 75 19.58 1.35 16.17
N PRO A 76 18.72 1.52 17.20
CA PRO A 76 17.62 0.59 17.42
C PRO A 76 16.63 0.63 16.24
N THR A 77 15.83 -0.43 16.07
CA THR A 77 14.71 -0.46 15.11
C THR A 77 13.83 0.79 15.24
N GLY A 78 13.39 1.34 14.10
CA GLY A 78 12.68 2.61 14.01
C GLY A 78 13.61 3.83 13.90
N THR A 79 13.11 4.98 14.32
CA THR A 79 13.72 6.28 14.02
C THR A 79 14.58 6.81 15.17
N THR A 80 15.87 7.01 14.90
CA THR A 80 16.82 7.68 15.80
C THR A 80 17.09 9.10 15.32
N THR A 81 16.74 10.10 16.12
CA THR A 81 17.01 11.52 15.80
C THR A 81 18.38 11.95 16.33
N ILE A 82 19.27 12.40 15.44
CA ILE A 82 20.65 12.76 15.74
C ILE A 82 20.88 14.25 15.46
N PRO A 83 21.00 15.10 16.50
CA PRO A 83 21.33 16.51 16.30
C PRO A 83 22.83 16.72 16.10
N ILE A 84 23.17 17.60 15.16
CA ILE A 84 24.52 18.12 14.90
C ILE A 84 24.47 19.63 15.09
N THR A 85 25.12 20.14 16.13
CA THR A 85 25.19 21.58 16.40
C THR A 85 26.54 22.11 15.97
N VAL A 86 26.54 23.12 15.10
CA VAL A 86 27.73 23.90 14.75
C VAL A 86 27.69 25.22 15.50
N THR A 87 28.81 25.59 16.13
CA THR A 87 28.97 26.84 16.87
C THR A 87 30.10 27.66 16.25
N SER A 88 29.76 28.88 15.82
CA SER A 88 30.71 29.86 15.28
C SER A 88 31.66 30.41 16.36
N SER A 89 32.73 31.09 15.93
CA SER A 89 33.69 31.75 16.84
C SER A 89 33.07 32.87 17.69
N THR A 90 31.90 33.39 17.30
CA THR A 90 31.14 34.39 18.05
C THR A 90 30.04 33.78 18.93
N GLY A 91 29.94 32.45 19.00
CA GLY A 91 28.97 31.74 19.84
C GLY A 91 27.58 31.55 19.22
N GLN A 92 27.34 31.98 17.97
CA GLN A 92 26.10 31.64 17.28
C GLN A 92 26.06 30.16 16.92
N THR A 93 24.89 29.54 17.00
CA THR A 93 24.69 28.11 16.72
C THR A 93 23.76 27.89 15.53
N LYS A 94 23.99 26.79 14.81
CA LYS A 94 23.07 26.24 13.82
C LYS A 94 22.99 24.73 14.02
N THR A 95 21.79 24.19 14.10
CA THR A 95 21.54 22.76 14.31
C THR A 95 21.06 22.12 13.02
N TYR A 96 21.66 20.99 12.69
CA TYR A 96 21.26 20.07 11.63
C TYR A 96 20.76 18.79 12.30
N THR A 97 19.68 18.20 11.81
CA THR A 97 19.06 17.01 12.40
C THR A 97 19.04 15.90 11.37
N ILE A 98 19.46 14.68 11.77
CA ILE A 98 19.31 13.48 10.96
C ILE A 98 18.28 12.57 11.64
N ALA A 99 17.22 12.18 10.93
CA ALA A 99 16.38 11.05 11.27
C ALA A 99 16.95 9.78 10.63
N ALA A 100 17.59 8.93 11.43
CA ALA A 100 18.13 7.65 10.99
C ALA A 100 17.09 6.54 11.23
N HIS A 101 16.56 5.96 10.18
CA HIS A 101 15.53 4.91 10.21
C HIS A 101 16.20 3.54 10.07
N GLN A 102 16.08 2.67 11.06
CA GLN A 102 16.55 1.29 11.00
C GLN A 102 15.36 0.37 10.82
N LEU A 103 15.19 -0.16 9.61
CA LEU A 103 14.05 -1.02 9.29
C LEU A 103 14.21 -2.39 9.96
N GLY A 104 13.19 -2.83 10.69
CA GLY A 104 13.10 -4.16 11.27
C GLY A 104 11.67 -4.53 11.66
N GLN A 105 11.43 -5.80 11.98
CA GLN A 105 10.14 -6.27 12.46
C GLN A 105 9.88 -5.73 13.88
N GLU A 106 8.79 -4.98 14.04
CA GLU A 106 8.25 -4.51 15.32
C GLU A 106 7.34 -5.57 15.93
N ALA A 107 6.52 -6.25 15.11
CA ALA A 107 5.57 -7.26 15.59
C ALA A 107 5.22 -8.32 14.53
N TYR A 108 4.85 -9.49 15.02
CA TYR A 108 4.19 -10.57 14.29
C TYR A 108 2.78 -10.76 14.85
N THR A 109 1.77 -10.78 13.98
CA THR A 109 0.36 -10.78 14.38
C THR A 109 -0.42 -11.88 13.68
N LYS A 110 -1.23 -12.58 14.47
CA LYS A 110 -2.18 -13.62 14.09
C LYS A 110 -3.59 -13.24 14.50
N ALA A 111 -4.58 -13.89 13.87
CA ALA A 111 -5.93 -13.91 14.39
C ALA A 111 -5.95 -14.41 15.85
N SER A 112 -6.93 -13.96 16.63
CA SER A 112 -7.12 -14.43 18.01
C SER A 112 -7.71 -15.84 18.10
N ASN A 113 -8.33 -16.29 17.01
CA ASN A 113 -9.01 -17.56 16.80
C ASN A 113 -8.46 -18.27 15.55
N THR A 114 -7.13 -18.23 15.35
CA THR A 114 -6.44 -18.84 14.21
C THR A 114 -6.98 -20.22 13.86
N THR A 115 -7.62 -20.32 12.70
CA THR A 115 -8.00 -21.61 12.10
C THR A 115 -7.49 -21.69 10.66
N GLY A 116 -7.23 -22.93 10.21
CA GLY A 116 -6.70 -23.16 8.89
C GLY A 116 -7.71 -22.77 7.81
N GLY A 117 -7.25 -22.04 6.79
CA GLY A 117 -8.07 -21.58 5.68
C GLY A 117 -8.74 -20.22 5.87
N ASP A 118 -8.56 -19.53 7.00
CA ASP A 118 -9.19 -18.22 7.27
C ASP A 118 -8.61 -17.06 6.43
N LEU A 119 -7.39 -17.24 5.91
CA LEU A 119 -6.65 -16.26 5.11
C LEU A 119 -6.41 -14.92 5.82
N PHE A 120 -6.07 -14.95 7.11
CA PHE A 120 -5.77 -13.72 7.86
C PHE A 120 -4.61 -12.95 7.22
N GLY A 121 -4.83 -11.68 6.90
CA GLY A 121 -3.85 -10.86 6.19
C GLY A 121 -4.03 -10.81 4.69
N PHE A 122 -5.13 -11.34 4.16
CA PHE A 122 -5.48 -11.20 2.74
C PHE A 122 -5.63 -9.72 2.33
N SER A 123 -6.21 -8.89 3.20
CA SER A 123 -6.32 -7.46 3.01
C SER A 123 -5.84 -6.72 4.25
N VAL A 124 -5.20 -5.56 4.06
CA VAL A 124 -4.65 -4.74 5.15
C VAL A 124 -4.87 -3.26 4.90
N ALA A 125 -5.17 -2.53 5.98
CA ALA A 125 -5.14 -1.07 6.02
C ALA A 125 -4.49 -0.60 7.32
N ALA A 126 -3.82 0.55 7.27
CA ALA A 126 -3.12 1.12 8.41
C ALA A 126 -3.34 2.63 8.47
N ASP A 127 -3.64 3.12 9.66
CA ASP A 127 -3.65 4.56 9.94
C ASP A 127 -3.11 4.82 11.34
N GLU A 128 -2.08 5.66 11.40
CA GLU A 128 -1.21 5.91 12.55
C GLU A 128 -0.90 4.66 13.41
N ASN A 129 -1.67 4.46 14.48
CA ASN A 129 -1.52 3.40 15.47
C ASN A 129 -2.64 2.36 15.40
N THR A 130 -3.38 2.29 14.29
CA THR A 130 -4.46 1.33 14.06
C THR A 130 -4.15 0.51 12.82
N LEU A 131 -4.24 -0.82 12.94
CA LEU A 131 -4.19 -1.76 11.83
C LEU A 131 -5.54 -2.44 11.69
N VAL A 132 -5.95 -2.66 10.46
CA VAL A 132 -7.14 -3.41 10.10
C VAL A 132 -6.74 -4.52 9.15
N ILE A 133 -7.17 -5.73 9.46
CA ILE A 133 -6.73 -6.95 8.79
C ILE A 133 -7.96 -7.78 8.42
N GLY A 134 -8.11 -8.09 7.14
CA GLY A 134 -9.16 -8.97 6.64
C GLY A 134 -8.75 -10.44 6.72
N ALA A 135 -9.73 -11.28 7.05
CA ALA A 135 -9.70 -12.74 6.97
C ALA A 135 -10.99 -13.18 6.26
N PRO A 136 -11.06 -13.06 4.93
CA PRO A 136 -12.31 -13.24 4.17
C PRO A 136 -12.88 -14.65 4.26
N SER A 137 -12.07 -15.63 4.64
CA SER A 137 -12.50 -17.02 4.74
C SER A 137 -12.82 -17.45 6.18
N GLU A 138 -12.85 -16.53 7.15
CA GLU A 138 -13.17 -16.87 8.53
C GLU A 138 -14.63 -17.34 8.70
N ASP A 139 -14.84 -18.34 9.56
CA ASP A 139 -16.05 -19.17 9.55
C ASP A 139 -17.13 -18.79 10.58
N SER A 140 -16.89 -17.81 11.46
CA SER A 140 -17.81 -17.56 12.56
C SER A 140 -19.20 -17.09 12.08
N LEU A 141 -20.28 -17.62 12.67
CA LEU A 141 -21.67 -17.20 12.41
C LEU A 141 -22.08 -15.95 13.20
N THR A 142 -21.20 -15.42 14.06
CA THR A 142 -21.55 -14.21 14.83
C THR A 142 -21.70 -12.98 13.93
N THR A 143 -22.39 -11.94 14.42
CA THR A 143 -22.64 -10.70 13.69
C THR A 143 -22.14 -9.49 14.46
N GLY A 144 -21.86 -8.40 13.74
CA GLY A 144 -21.44 -7.14 14.33
C GLY A 144 -20.06 -7.21 15.00
N VAL A 145 -19.91 -6.54 16.14
CA VAL A 145 -18.60 -6.29 16.77
C VAL A 145 -18.43 -7.12 18.03
N ASN A 146 -17.28 -7.78 18.15
CA ASN A 146 -16.82 -8.57 19.30
C ASN A 146 -17.75 -9.73 19.70
N GLY A 147 -18.32 -10.39 18.69
CA GLY A 147 -19.06 -11.65 18.86
C GLY A 147 -18.17 -12.85 19.20
N ASP A 148 -18.78 -14.03 19.30
CA ASP A 148 -18.05 -15.29 19.55
C ASP A 148 -17.29 -15.75 18.30
N GLN A 149 -15.97 -15.65 18.38
CA GLN A 149 -15.05 -15.98 17.28
C GLN A 149 -14.90 -17.48 17.03
N ASN A 150 -15.36 -18.35 17.94
CA ASN A 150 -15.22 -19.81 17.78
C ASN A 150 -16.47 -20.48 17.20
N ASN A 151 -17.45 -19.69 16.78
CA ASN A 151 -18.74 -20.18 16.31
C ASN A 151 -18.70 -20.49 14.80
N ASN A 152 -17.94 -21.50 14.37
CA ASN A 152 -17.66 -21.80 12.95
C ASN A 152 -18.86 -22.38 12.16
N GLY A 153 -20.01 -21.71 12.23
CA GLY A 153 -21.28 -22.11 11.63
C GLY A 153 -21.59 -21.45 10.27
N ALA A 154 -20.75 -20.52 9.81
CA ALA A 154 -20.92 -19.79 8.55
C ALA A 154 -19.60 -19.79 7.75
N GLY A 155 -19.32 -20.93 7.11
CA GLY A 155 -18.08 -21.15 6.38
C GLY A 155 -17.78 -20.03 5.37
N GLY A 156 -16.59 -19.44 5.40
CA GLY A 156 -16.15 -18.38 4.50
C GLY A 156 -16.99 -17.09 4.57
N SER A 157 -17.65 -16.84 5.69
CA SER A 157 -18.42 -15.59 5.90
C SER A 157 -17.54 -14.37 6.08
N GLY A 158 -16.30 -14.59 6.53
CA GLY A 158 -15.25 -13.60 6.65
C GLY A 158 -15.33 -12.75 7.92
N ALA A 159 -14.20 -12.12 8.25
CA ALA A 159 -14.04 -11.25 9.40
C ALA A 159 -12.99 -10.16 9.16
N VAL A 160 -13.04 -9.12 10.00
CA VAL A 160 -12.00 -8.09 10.11
C VAL A 160 -11.53 -7.97 11.56
N TYR A 161 -10.22 -7.86 11.73
CA TYR A 161 -9.56 -7.69 13.03
C TYR A 161 -8.92 -6.31 13.10
N VAL A 162 -9.15 -5.60 14.20
CA VAL A 162 -8.58 -4.28 14.44
C VAL A 162 -7.55 -4.39 15.56
N PHE A 163 -6.32 -3.95 15.30
CA PHE A 163 -5.25 -3.87 16.30
C PHE A 163 -4.87 -2.42 16.53
N THR A 164 -4.52 -2.08 17.77
CA THR A 164 -4.03 -0.75 18.13
C THR A 164 -2.69 -0.81 18.83
N ARG A 165 -1.84 0.18 18.59
CA ARG A 165 -0.51 0.28 19.17
C ARG A 165 -0.44 1.25 20.33
N THR A 166 0.16 0.82 21.44
CA THR A 166 0.59 1.70 22.54
C THR A 166 2.07 1.48 22.80
N GLY A 167 2.89 2.53 22.61
CA GLY A 167 4.35 2.39 22.63
C GLY A 167 4.82 1.55 21.44
N THR A 168 5.35 0.35 21.71
CA THR A 168 5.76 -0.66 20.70
C THR A 168 4.86 -1.90 20.74
N THR A 169 3.82 -1.92 21.57
CA THR A 169 2.96 -3.09 21.76
C THR A 169 1.68 -2.94 20.96
N TRP A 170 1.41 -3.92 20.09
CA TRP A 170 0.15 -4.07 19.39
C TRP A 170 -0.80 -4.95 20.20
N THR A 171 -2.08 -4.58 20.26
CA THR A 171 -3.14 -5.36 20.90
C THR A 171 -4.39 -5.36 20.05
N GLN A 172 -5.07 -6.49 19.95
CA GLN A 172 -6.38 -6.54 19.30
C GLN A 172 -7.38 -5.67 20.07
N GLN A 173 -7.97 -4.71 19.38
CA GLN A 173 -9.01 -3.83 19.88
C GLN A 173 -10.41 -4.36 19.54
N ALA A 174 -10.58 -4.94 18.35
CA ALA A 174 -11.87 -5.43 17.90
C ALA A 174 -11.76 -6.62 16.94
N TYR A 175 -12.86 -7.37 16.90
CA TYR A 175 -13.19 -8.36 15.88
C TYR A 175 -14.55 -7.97 15.30
N ILE A 176 -14.66 -7.88 13.98
CA ILE A 176 -15.80 -7.28 13.28
C ILE A 176 -16.31 -8.25 12.21
N LYS A 177 -17.63 -8.43 12.19
CA LYS A 177 -18.41 -9.17 11.19
C LYS A 177 -19.45 -8.24 10.56
N ALA A 178 -19.96 -8.65 9.39
CA ALA A 178 -21.19 -8.09 8.85
C ALA A 178 -22.35 -8.19 9.88
N SER A 179 -23.33 -7.29 9.78
CA SER A 179 -24.56 -7.34 10.60
C SER A 179 -25.48 -8.52 10.23
N ASN A 180 -25.32 -9.04 9.03
CA ASN A 180 -26.12 -10.08 8.38
C ASN A 180 -25.25 -11.25 7.87
N THR A 181 -24.17 -11.59 8.59
CA THR A 181 -23.23 -12.70 8.28
C THR A 181 -23.88 -13.88 7.53
N GLY A 182 -23.58 -14.01 6.24
CA GLY A 182 -23.90 -15.15 5.39
C GLY A 182 -22.67 -15.99 5.09
N ALA A 183 -22.87 -17.29 4.88
CA ALA A 183 -21.78 -18.19 4.50
C ALA A 183 -21.33 -17.91 3.07
N GLY A 184 -20.04 -17.70 2.86
CA GLY A 184 -19.46 -17.39 1.55
C GLY A 184 -19.44 -15.90 1.18
N ASP A 185 -20.01 -15.01 1.99
CA ASP A 185 -20.07 -13.56 1.70
C ASP A 185 -18.68 -12.89 1.60
N GLN A 186 -17.65 -13.53 2.18
CA GLN A 186 -16.26 -13.08 2.19
C GLN A 186 -16.05 -11.65 2.73
N PHE A 187 -16.71 -11.33 3.84
CA PHE A 187 -16.51 -10.05 4.53
C PHE A 187 -15.04 -9.87 4.91
N GLY A 188 -14.45 -8.72 4.55
CA GLY A 188 -13.02 -8.47 4.75
C GLY A 188 -12.15 -8.78 3.54
N ILE A 189 -12.74 -9.09 2.37
CA ILE A 189 -11.97 -9.22 1.12
C ILE A 189 -11.19 -7.94 0.79
N SER A 190 -11.76 -6.79 1.14
CA SER A 190 -11.19 -5.46 0.93
C SER A 190 -11.48 -4.59 2.14
N VAL A 191 -10.50 -3.79 2.56
CA VAL A 191 -10.60 -2.89 3.71
C VAL A 191 -9.96 -1.55 3.40
N ALA A 192 -10.53 -0.46 3.89
CA ALA A 192 -9.95 0.86 3.86
C ALA A 192 -10.22 1.59 5.17
N LEU A 193 -9.19 2.27 5.71
CA LEU A 193 -9.25 2.96 7.00
C LEU A 193 -8.79 4.41 6.83
N ASP A 194 -9.58 5.34 7.36
CA ASP A 194 -9.17 6.73 7.55
C ASP A 194 -9.63 7.20 8.94
N GLY A 195 -8.69 7.45 9.84
CA GLY A 195 -8.90 7.78 11.23
C GLY A 195 -9.78 6.76 11.96
N ASP A 196 -11.00 7.20 12.26
CA ASP A 196 -12.01 6.42 12.98
C ASP A 196 -13.10 5.84 12.07
N THR A 197 -12.93 5.90 10.74
CA THR A 197 -13.89 5.34 9.76
C THR A 197 -13.25 4.18 9.01
N LEU A 198 -13.93 3.02 9.01
CA LEU A 198 -13.50 1.80 8.35
C LEU A 198 -14.56 1.38 7.32
N ALA A 199 -14.17 1.16 6.07
CA ALA A 199 -15.00 0.52 5.05
C ALA A 199 -14.53 -0.93 4.83
N VAL A 200 -15.46 -1.87 4.76
CA VAL A 200 -15.20 -3.29 4.54
C VAL A 200 -16.08 -3.83 3.43
N GLY A 201 -15.48 -4.48 2.42
CA GLY A 201 -16.19 -5.16 1.35
C GLY A 201 -16.57 -6.60 1.69
N ALA A 202 -17.71 -7.04 1.16
CA ALA A 202 -18.20 -8.42 1.12
C ALA A 202 -18.81 -8.65 -0.27
N TYR A 203 -17.95 -8.89 -1.26
CA TYR A 203 -18.33 -8.88 -2.67
C TYR A 203 -19.21 -10.06 -3.10
N PHE A 204 -19.32 -11.11 -2.27
CA PHE A 204 -20.24 -12.22 -2.48
C PHE A 204 -21.48 -12.13 -1.59
N GLU A 205 -21.75 -10.99 -0.97
CA GLU A 205 -23.01 -10.81 -0.25
C GLU A 205 -24.21 -10.78 -1.21
N ASP A 206 -25.23 -11.55 -0.88
CA ASP A 206 -26.43 -11.71 -1.69
C ASP A 206 -27.49 -10.71 -1.25
N SER A 207 -28.03 -9.86 -2.14
CA SER A 207 -29.22 -9.03 -1.84
C SER A 207 -29.67 -8.21 -3.05
N THR A 208 -30.98 -8.03 -3.25
CA THR A 208 -31.53 -7.06 -4.23
C THR A 208 -31.60 -5.63 -3.68
N ALA A 209 -31.12 -5.40 -2.46
CA ALA A 209 -31.03 -4.07 -1.89
C ALA A 209 -30.20 -3.13 -2.77
N THR A 210 -30.65 -1.89 -2.90
CA THR A 210 -29.95 -0.83 -3.65
C THR A 210 -29.63 0.35 -2.75
N GLY A 211 -28.54 1.05 -3.06
CA GLY A 211 -28.13 2.26 -2.34
C GLY A 211 -27.77 2.01 -0.88
N ILE A 212 -28.18 2.91 0.02
CA ILE A 212 -27.74 2.92 1.43
C ILE A 212 -28.88 2.46 2.36
N GLY A 213 -28.59 1.52 3.25
CA GLY A 213 -29.50 1.08 4.30
C GLY A 213 -30.68 0.23 3.79
N GLY A 214 -30.46 -0.55 2.74
CA GLY A 214 -31.44 -1.52 2.24
C GLY A 214 -31.67 -2.71 3.18
N ASN A 215 -32.46 -3.69 2.74
CA ASN A 215 -32.78 -4.86 3.55
C ASN A 215 -31.63 -5.86 3.59
N GLU A 216 -30.88 -5.86 4.68
CA GLU A 216 -29.75 -6.78 4.91
C GLU A 216 -30.17 -8.25 5.09
N THR A 217 -31.46 -8.56 5.27
CA THR A 217 -31.90 -9.96 5.38
C THR A 217 -32.27 -10.58 4.04
N ASP A 218 -32.29 -9.80 2.97
CA ASP A 218 -32.55 -10.32 1.63
C ASP A 218 -31.31 -11.05 1.11
N ASN A 219 -31.52 -12.16 0.39
CA ASN A 219 -30.48 -12.99 -0.22
C ASN A 219 -30.91 -13.44 -1.63
N SER A 220 -31.71 -12.62 -2.33
CA SER A 220 -32.36 -13.02 -3.58
C SER A 220 -31.59 -12.66 -4.87
N ALA A 221 -30.49 -11.92 -4.77
CA ALA A 221 -29.55 -11.64 -5.86
C ALA A 221 -28.14 -12.12 -5.48
N PRO A 222 -27.75 -13.33 -5.89
CA PRO A 222 -26.46 -13.90 -5.52
C PRO A 222 -25.26 -13.06 -5.97
N ASP A 223 -24.20 -13.03 -5.17
CA ASP A 223 -22.90 -12.40 -5.50
C ASP A 223 -22.99 -10.91 -5.92
N SER A 224 -24.07 -10.24 -5.54
CA SER A 224 -24.32 -8.84 -5.88
C SER A 224 -23.38 -7.88 -5.11
N GLY A 225 -22.91 -8.32 -3.94
CA GLY A 225 -21.88 -7.70 -3.13
C GLY A 225 -22.34 -6.49 -2.31
N ALA A 226 -21.66 -6.22 -1.20
CA ALA A 226 -21.95 -5.11 -0.29
C ALA A 226 -20.68 -4.47 0.29
N VAL A 227 -20.85 -3.24 0.82
CA VAL A 227 -19.85 -2.58 1.67
C VAL A 227 -20.49 -2.14 2.99
N TYR A 228 -19.77 -2.37 4.07
CA TYR A 228 -20.16 -1.98 5.42
C TYR A 228 -19.22 -0.89 5.92
N VAL A 229 -19.78 0.21 6.39
CA VAL A 229 -19.00 1.31 7.00
C VAL A 229 -19.16 1.23 8.50
N PHE A 230 -18.04 1.16 9.21
CA PHE A 230 -17.95 1.21 10.66
C PHE A 230 -17.31 2.52 11.11
N THR A 231 -17.71 3.00 12.29
CA THR A 231 -17.08 4.15 12.94
C THR A 231 -16.66 3.82 14.36
N ARG A 232 -15.54 4.40 14.80
CA ARG A 232 -14.99 4.23 16.14
C ARG A 232 -15.30 5.43 17.04
N THR A 233 -15.65 5.15 18.29
CA THR A 233 -15.68 6.15 19.37
C THR A 233 -14.99 5.58 20.60
N GLY A 234 -13.81 6.13 20.92
CA GLY A 234 -12.92 5.54 21.92
C GLY A 234 -12.41 4.18 21.42
N SER A 235 -12.76 3.09 22.10
CA SER A 235 -12.44 1.72 21.68
C SER A 235 -13.63 0.99 21.03
N ASN A 236 -14.79 1.63 20.92
CA ASN A 236 -16.01 0.98 20.45
C ASN A 236 -16.19 1.24 18.96
N TRP A 237 -16.23 0.17 18.18
CA TRP A 237 -16.64 0.19 16.78
C TRP A 237 -18.14 -0.07 16.65
N SER A 238 -18.79 0.59 15.71
CA SER A 238 -20.21 0.38 15.39
C SER A 238 -20.46 0.58 13.91
N GLN A 239 -21.33 -0.24 13.33
CA GLN A 239 -21.75 -0.07 11.94
C GLN A 239 -22.56 1.21 11.78
N GLN A 240 -22.12 2.05 10.85
CA GLN A 240 -22.77 3.28 10.45
C GLN A 240 -23.63 3.09 9.20
N ALA A 241 -23.20 2.26 8.25
CA ALA A 241 -23.92 2.06 6.99
C ALA A 241 -23.72 0.66 6.41
N TYR A 242 -24.74 0.19 5.69
CA TYR A 242 -24.71 -0.90 4.72
C TYR A 242 -24.98 -0.28 3.34
N ILE A 243 -24.10 -0.52 2.38
CA ILE A 243 -24.07 0.15 1.08
C ILE A 243 -24.06 -0.91 -0.02
N LYS A 244 -24.92 -0.68 -1.01
CA LYS A 244 -25.08 -1.45 -2.23
C LYS A 244 -24.96 -0.52 -3.44
N ALA A 245 -24.70 -1.09 -4.62
CA ALA A 245 -24.80 -0.36 -5.88
C ALA A 245 -26.21 0.26 -6.06
N SER A 246 -26.32 1.32 -6.88
CA SER A 246 -27.62 1.90 -7.23
C SER A 246 -28.45 1.02 -8.16
N ASN A 247 -27.78 0.14 -8.90
CA ASN A 247 -28.25 -0.74 -9.96
C ASN A 247 -27.77 -2.16 -9.69
N THR A 248 -27.91 -2.60 -8.44
CA THR A 248 -27.51 -3.92 -7.97
C THR A 248 -28.11 -5.03 -8.83
N ASP A 249 -27.23 -5.82 -9.46
CA ASP A 249 -27.58 -7.05 -10.15
C ASP A 249 -26.77 -8.25 -9.62
N THR A 250 -27.27 -9.45 -9.91
CA THR A 250 -26.62 -10.71 -9.54
C THR A 250 -25.23 -10.79 -10.15
N GLY A 251 -24.22 -11.07 -9.34
CA GLY A 251 -22.85 -11.27 -9.81
C GLY A 251 -22.04 -10.00 -10.03
N ASP A 252 -22.57 -8.80 -9.76
CA ASP A 252 -21.84 -7.53 -9.94
C ASP A 252 -20.60 -7.39 -9.06
N GLN A 253 -20.52 -8.15 -7.96
CA GLN A 253 -19.39 -8.18 -7.03
C GLN A 253 -19.07 -6.80 -6.42
N PHE A 254 -20.08 -6.01 -6.06
CA PHE A 254 -19.89 -4.72 -5.41
C PHE A 254 -19.13 -4.87 -4.08
N GLY A 255 -18.10 -4.06 -3.85
CA GLY A 255 -17.24 -4.19 -2.66
C GLY A 255 -15.99 -5.05 -2.89
N ARG A 256 -15.74 -5.48 -4.13
CA ARG A 256 -14.49 -6.18 -4.50
C ARG A 256 -13.25 -5.35 -4.16
N SER A 257 -13.32 -4.04 -4.32
CA SER A 257 -12.28 -3.10 -3.93
C SER A 257 -12.91 -1.87 -3.26
N VAL A 258 -12.23 -1.31 -2.26
CA VAL A 258 -12.67 -0.10 -1.54
C VAL A 258 -11.48 0.84 -1.31
N ALA A 259 -11.73 2.14 -1.41
CA ALA A 259 -10.79 3.19 -1.00
C ALA A 259 -11.54 4.31 -0.27
N LEU A 260 -10.97 4.80 0.82
CA LEU A 260 -11.58 5.79 1.71
C LEU A 260 -10.60 6.93 1.96
N ASP A 261 -11.08 8.16 1.81
CA ASP A 261 -10.36 9.38 2.21
C ASP A 261 -11.35 10.39 2.78
N GLY A 262 -11.26 10.64 4.09
CA GLY A 262 -12.20 11.44 4.85
C GLY A 262 -13.63 10.94 4.69
N ASP A 263 -14.46 11.82 4.15
CA ASP A 263 -15.88 11.58 3.90
C ASP A 263 -16.16 11.07 2.47
N THR A 264 -15.16 10.65 1.68
CA THR A 264 -15.33 10.11 0.33
C THR A 264 -14.93 8.63 0.28
N LEU A 265 -15.83 7.77 -0.20
CA LEU A 265 -15.63 6.33 -0.37
C LEU A 265 -15.79 5.97 -1.84
N ALA A 266 -14.82 5.26 -2.43
CA ALA A 266 -14.92 4.65 -3.74
C ALA A 266 -15.05 3.13 -3.59
N VAL A 267 -15.96 2.51 -4.35
CA VAL A 267 -16.24 1.08 -4.31
C VAL A 267 -16.25 0.49 -5.71
N GLY A 268 -15.44 -0.54 -5.95
CA GLY A 268 -15.44 -1.29 -7.20
C GLY A 268 -16.50 -2.41 -7.23
N ALA A 269 -17.17 -2.55 -8.36
CA ALA A 269 -18.01 -3.68 -8.75
C ALA A 269 -17.46 -4.23 -10.07
N VAL A 270 -16.47 -5.10 -9.96
CA VAL A 270 -15.61 -5.50 -11.09
C VAL A 270 -16.37 -6.29 -12.16
N ALA A 271 -17.50 -6.88 -11.79
CA ALA A 271 -18.30 -7.74 -12.64
C ALA A 271 -19.63 -7.09 -13.05
N GLU A 272 -19.78 -5.77 -12.86
CA GLU A 272 -20.92 -5.04 -13.40
C GLU A 272 -20.89 -5.06 -14.95
N ASP A 273 -22.07 -5.29 -15.56
CA ASP A 273 -22.19 -5.73 -16.95
C ASP A 273 -22.67 -4.65 -17.93
N SER A 274 -22.86 -3.40 -17.52
CA SER A 274 -23.47 -2.40 -18.41
C SER A 274 -22.47 -1.84 -19.42
N ASN A 275 -22.95 -1.46 -20.61
CA ASN A 275 -22.10 -0.84 -21.64
C ASN A 275 -21.97 0.69 -21.49
N ALA A 276 -22.42 1.24 -20.35
CA ALA A 276 -22.24 2.64 -20.02
C ALA A 276 -20.76 3.04 -20.10
N MET A 277 -20.49 4.28 -20.53
CA MET A 277 -19.14 4.85 -20.62
C MET A 277 -19.08 6.15 -19.82
N GLY A 278 -17.90 6.45 -19.27
CA GLY A 278 -17.64 7.67 -18.53
C GLY A 278 -18.40 7.76 -17.20
N VAL A 279 -18.88 8.95 -16.85
CA VAL A 279 -19.50 9.22 -15.53
C VAL A 279 -21.01 9.41 -15.68
N ASP A 280 -21.77 8.78 -14.78
CA ASP A 280 -23.22 8.84 -14.66
C ASP A 280 -23.97 8.40 -15.95
N GLY A 281 -23.42 7.40 -16.63
CA GLY A 281 -24.10 6.68 -17.71
C GLY A 281 -25.27 5.81 -17.24
N ASN A 282 -25.96 5.17 -18.18
CA ASN A 282 -27.08 4.28 -17.87
C ASN A 282 -26.60 2.92 -17.36
N GLY A 283 -26.52 2.71 -16.05
CA GLY A 283 -26.13 1.43 -15.46
C GLY A 283 -27.19 0.32 -15.50
N ALA A 284 -28.29 0.48 -16.24
CA ALA A 284 -29.40 -0.49 -16.24
C ALA A 284 -29.37 -1.49 -17.42
N ASP A 285 -28.45 -1.35 -18.37
CA ASP A 285 -28.25 -2.36 -19.41
C ASP A 285 -27.19 -3.38 -18.97
N ASN A 286 -27.16 -4.58 -19.53
CA ASN A 286 -26.20 -5.64 -19.16
C ASN A 286 -25.58 -6.26 -20.42
N ASN A 287 -25.03 -5.42 -21.30
CA ASN A 287 -24.54 -5.83 -22.63
C ASN A 287 -23.02 -5.98 -22.75
N ALA A 288 -22.25 -5.61 -21.72
CA ALA A 288 -20.79 -5.65 -21.68
C ALA A 288 -20.34 -6.42 -20.43
N SER A 289 -20.44 -7.75 -20.50
CA SER A 289 -20.18 -8.65 -19.38
C SER A 289 -18.82 -8.39 -18.73
N THR A 290 -18.78 -8.28 -17.41
CA THR A 290 -17.61 -8.03 -16.57
C THR A 290 -16.76 -6.84 -17.05
N SER A 291 -17.41 -5.82 -17.59
CA SER A 291 -16.76 -4.56 -17.94
C SER A 291 -16.39 -3.76 -16.70
N GLY A 292 -17.19 -3.88 -15.64
CA GLY A 292 -16.92 -3.39 -14.30
C GLY A 292 -17.22 -1.91 -14.11
N ALA A 293 -17.47 -1.50 -12.86
CA ALA A 293 -17.84 -0.14 -12.49
C ALA A 293 -17.20 0.29 -11.16
N VAL A 294 -17.16 1.61 -10.93
CA VAL A 294 -16.85 2.20 -9.61
C VAL A 294 -17.96 3.14 -9.18
N TYR A 295 -18.34 3.07 -7.91
CA TYR A 295 -19.34 3.93 -7.29
C TYR A 295 -18.66 4.81 -6.26
N VAL A 296 -18.89 6.13 -6.35
CA VAL A 296 -18.35 7.08 -5.39
C VAL A 296 -19.46 7.55 -4.47
N PHE A 297 -19.23 7.45 -3.17
CA PHE A 297 -20.13 7.91 -2.11
C PHE A 297 -19.46 9.03 -1.31
N THR A 298 -20.28 9.97 -0.82
CA THR A 298 -19.84 11.03 0.09
C THR A 298 -20.69 11.07 1.34
N ARG A 299 -20.07 11.38 2.48
CA ARG A 299 -20.73 11.52 3.78
C ARG A 299 -20.90 12.98 4.18
N SER A 300 -22.03 13.29 4.80
CA SER A 300 -22.24 14.51 5.58
C SER A 300 -22.81 14.14 6.95
N GLY A 301 -22.00 14.25 8.01
CA GLY A 301 -22.36 13.77 9.33
C GLY A 301 -22.39 12.24 9.36
N ILE A 302 -23.58 11.64 9.46
CA ILE A 302 -23.77 10.18 9.40
C ILE A 302 -24.39 9.69 8.09
N THR A 303 -24.78 10.62 7.21
CA THR A 303 -25.53 10.31 6.00
C THR A 303 -24.59 10.15 4.83
N TRP A 304 -24.57 8.96 4.25
CA TRP A 304 -23.91 8.66 2.98
C TRP A 304 -24.87 8.86 1.81
N ILE A 305 -24.36 9.40 0.70
CA ILE A 305 -25.06 9.49 -0.59
C ILE A 305 -24.14 9.03 -1.69
N GLN A 306 -24.68 8.38 -2.72
CA GLN A 306 -23.93 8.15 -3.95
C GLN A 306 -23.78 9.48 -4.69
N GLN A 307 -22.54 9.83 -4.99
CA GLN A 307 -22.15 11.03 -5.70
C GLN A 307 -21.92 10.76 -7.20
N ALA A 308 -21.40 9.59 -7.56
CA ALA A 308 -21.15 9.25 -8.96
C ALA A 308 -21.20 7.73 -9.21
N TYR A 309 -21.54 7.38 -10.45
CA TYR A 309 -21.31 6.09 -11.07
C TYR A 309 -20.26 6.25 -12.17
N VAL A 310 -19.19 5.47 -12.14
CA VAL A 310 -17.97 5.68 -12.94
C VAL A 310 -17.64 4.43 -13.75
N LYS A 311 -17.44 4.64 -15.05
CA LYS A 311 -17.04 3.66 -16.06
C LYS A 311 -15.80 4.15 -16.82
N ALA A 312 -15.11 3.21 -17.48
CA ALA A 312 -14.08 3.53 -18.46
C ALA A 312 -14.65 4.40 -19.61
N SER A 313 -13.78 5.16 -20.29
CA SER A 313 -14.18 5.92 -21.51
C SER A 313 -14.50 5.00 -22.69
N ASN A 314 -13.92 3.81 -22.69
CA ASN A 314 -13.92 2.80 -23.76
C ASN A 314 -14.36 1.43 -23.24
N THR A 315 -15.40 1.40 -22.39
CA THR A 315 -15.95 0.18 -21.76
C THR A 315 -15.98 -1.04 -22.68
N GLY A 316 -15.13 -2.02 -22.39
CA GLY A 316 -15.08 -3.32 -23.06
C GLY A 316 -15.56 -4.46 -22.14
N ALA A 317 -16.17 -5.48 -22.74
CA ALA A 317 -16.54 -6.69 -22.01
C ALA A 317 -15.26 -7.42 -21.56
N GLY A 318 -15.18 -7.78 -20.28
CA GLY A 318 -14.02 -8.46 -19.72
C GLY A 318 -12.95 -7.55 -19.13
N ASP A 319 -13.03 -6.22 -19.30
CA ASP A 319 -11.97 -5.27 -18.92
C ASP A 319 -11.73 -5.18 -17.39
N GLN A 320 -12.71 -5.60 -16.58
CA GLN A 320 -12.62 -5.62 -15.11
C GLN A 320 -12.32 -4.24 -14.50
N PHE A 321 -12.94 -3.18 -15.01
CA PHE A 321 -12.82 -1.84 -14.43
C PHE A 321 -13.30 -1.84 -12.97
N GLY A 322 -12.50 -1.28 -12.07
CA GLY A 322 -12.80 -1.30 -10.63
C GLY A 322 -12.24 -2.51 -9.88
N ILE A 323 -11.41 -3.35 -10.52
CA ILE A 323 -10.69 -4.44 -9.85
C ILE A 323 -9.83 -3.93 -8.67
N ASN A 324 -9.28 -2.72 -8.82
CA ASN A 324 -8.57 -2.01 -7.75
C ASN A 324 -8.83 -0.50 -7.85
N VAL A 325 -8.98 0.16 -6.71
CA VAL A 325 -9.26 1.60 -6.63
C VAL A 325 -8.34 2.27 -5.61
N ALA A 326 -7.90 3.49 -5.89
CA ALA A 326 -7.16 4.33 -4.96
C ALA A 326 -7.72 5.75 -4.99
N LEU A 327 -7.84 6.38 -3.82
CA LEU A 327 -8.48 7.67 -3.63
C LEU A 327 -7.61 8.58 -2.74
N THR A 328 -7.43 9.83 -3.15
CA THR A 328 -6.84 10.88 -2.31
C THR A 328 -7.44 12.22 -2.70
N GLY A 329 -8.11 12.87 -1.75
CA GLY A 329 -8.87 14.09 -1.92
C GLY A 329 -9.88 13.97 -3.06
N ASP A 330 -9.64 14.79 -4.09
CA ASP A 330 -10.48 14.88 -5.28
C ASP A 330 -9.92 14.09 -6.47
N THR A 331 -9.00 13.14 -6.25
CA THR A 331 -8.42 12.29 -7.32
C THR A 331 -8.69 10.82 -7.03
N LEU A 332 -9.28 10.13 -8.01
CA LEU A 332 -9.59 8.70 -7.99
C LEU A 332 -8.80 8.01 -9.12
N ALA A 333 -8.08 6.94 -8.81
CA ALA A 333 -7.45 6.07 -9.79
C ALA A 333 -8.15 4.71 -9.78
N VAL A 334 -8.45 4.17 -10.97
CA VAL A 334 -9.18 2.91 -11.14
C VAL A 334 -8.43 2.00 -12.10
N GLY A 335 -8.11 0.78 -11.65
CA GLY A 335 -7.54 -0.26 -12.49
C GLY A 335 -8.58 -1.00 -13.33
N ALA A 336 -8.18 -1.39 -14.54
CA ALA A 336 -8.89 -2.28 -15.45
C ALA A 336 -7.84 -3.25 -16.03
N GLN A 337 -7.49 -4.27 -15.26
CA GLN A 337 -6.30 -5.08 -15.53
C GLN A 337 -6.40 -5.92 -16.82
N MET A 338 -7.62 -6.19 -17.28
CA MET A 338 -7.88 -7.00 -18.47
C MET A 338 -8.21 -6.14 -19.69
N GLU A 339 -8.03 -4.82 -19.61
CA GLU A 339 -8.31 -3.92 -20.73
C GLU A 339 -7.36 -4.17 -21.91
N ASP A 340 -7.94 -4.23 -23.12
CA ASP A 340 -7.26 -4.71 -24.33
C ASP A 340 -6.70 -3.61 -25.24
N GLY A 341 -6.97 -2.33 -24.94
CA GLY A 341 -6.66 -1.20 -25.81
C GLY A 341 -5.16 -1.10 -26.11
N ASN A 342 -4.79 -0.71 -27.33
CA ASN A 342 -3.38 -0.69 -27.78
C ASN A 342 -2.59 0.56 -27.38
N GLY A 343 -3.17 1.40 -26.52
CA GLY A 343 -2.52 2.63 -26.06
C GLY A 343 -1.19 2.36 -25.36
N THR A 344 -0.31 3.36 -25.37
CA THR A 344 0.99 3.29 -24.66
C THR A 344 1.20 4.59 -23.91
N GLY A 345 1.54 4.54 -22.62
CA GLY A 345 1.74 5.76 -21.82
C GLY A 345 0.43 6.47 -21.45
N VAL A 346 0.37 7.80 -21.58
CA VAL A 346 -0.75 8.62 -21.07
C VAL A 346 -1.54 9.25 -22.22
N ASN A 347 -2.84 8.93 -22.31
CA ASN A 347 -3.76 9.49 -23.31
C ASN A 347 -3.23 9.36 -24.76
N SER A 348 -2.64 8.22 -25.10
CA SER A 348 -2.03 7.98 -26.41
C SER A 348 -2.42 6.62 -26.97
N GLY A 349 -2.57 6.57 -28.30
CA GLY A 349 -3.09 5.41 -29.02
C GLY A 349 -4.60 5.50 -29.27
N ASP A 350 -5.16 4.43 -29.84
CA ASP A 350 -6.61 4.27 -29.97
C ASP A 350 -7.07 3.32 -28.87
N GLU A 351 -7.72 3.87 -27.85
CA GLU A 351 -8.28 3.09 -26.73
C GLU A 351 -9.35 2.08 -27.18
N ASN A 352 -9.83 2.14 -28.43
CA ASN A 352 -10.79 1.18 -28.99
C ASN A 352 -10.14 0.08 -29.85
N ASP A 353 -8.81 0.14 -30.05
CA ASP A 353 -8.08 -0.92 -30.74
C ASP A 353 -7.65 -2.00 -29.74
N ASN A 354 -8.44 -3.07 -29.66
CA ASN A 354 -8.25 -4.17 -28.71
C ASN A 354 -7.20 -5.21 -29.16
N SER A 355 -6.10 -4.77 -29.77
CA SER A 355 -5.02 -5.66 -30.22
C SER A 355 -4.02 -6.03 -29.12
N ALA A 356 -4.02 -5.34 -27.98
CA ALA A 356 -3.12 -5.58 -26.85
C ALA A 356 -3.84 -6.34 -25.72
N ILE A 357 -4.19 -7.60 -26.02
CA ILE A 357 -5.03 -8.46 -25.17
C ILE A 357 -4.54 -8.49 -23.71
N ASN A 358 -5.40 -8.18 -22.75
CA ASN A 358 -5.16 -8.15 -21.31
C ASN A 358 -3.90 -7.37 -20.91
N SER A 359 -3.52 -6.35 -21.69
CA SER A 359 -2.36 -5.51 -21.34
C SER A 359 -2.66 -4.57 -20.18
N GLY A 360 -3.94 -4.28 -19.94
CA GLY A 360 -4.45 -3.56 -18.79
C GLY A 360 -4.30 -2.03 -18.89
N ALA A 361 -5.09 -1.31 -18.09
CA ALA A 361 -5.10 0.14 -18.03
C ALA A 361 -5.43 0.66 -16.63
N VAL A 362 -5.12 1.95 -16.41
CA VAL A 362 -5.58 2.73 -15.26
C VAL A 362 -6.21 4.03 -15.73
N TYR A 363 -7.37 4.35 -15.15
CA TYR A 363 -8.11 5.58 -15.43
C TYR A 363 -8.04 6.48 -14.21
N VAL A 364 -7.70 7.75 -14.42
CA VAL A 364 -7.66 8.76 -13.37
C VAL A 364 -8.82 9.72 -13.57
N PHE A 365 -9.64 9.87 -12.53
CA PHE A 365 -10.74 10.83 -12.46
C PHE A 365 -10.42 11.92 -11.45
N THR A 366 -10.93 13.12 -11.70
CA THR A 366 -10.84 14.25 -10.77
C THR A 366 -12.21 14.84 -10.48
N ARG A 367 -12.41 15.28 -9.24
CA ARG A 367 -13.65 15.92 -8.77
C ARG A 367 -13.53 17.43 -8.78
N THR A 368 -14.57 18.12 -9.23
CA THR A 368 -14.77 19.56 -9.02
C THR A 368 -16.19 19.79 -8.54
N GLY A 369 -16.35 20.24 -7.30
CA GLY A 369 -17.67 20.27 -6.65
C GLY A 369 -18.19 18.84 -6.45
N SER A 370 -19.31 18.50 -7.08
CA SER A 370 -19.87 17.14 -7.05
C SER A 370 -19.61 16.35 -8.34
N THR A 371 -18.96 16.94 -9.33
CA THR A 371 -18.79 16.33 -10.66
C THR A 371 -17.43 15.66 -10.77
N TRP A 372 -17.43 14.39 -11.13
CA TRP A 372 -16.24 13.63 -11.49
C TRP A 372 -16.03 13.65 -13.00
N THR A 373 -14.78 13.80 -13.44
CA THR A 373 -14.41 13.76 -14.86
C THR A 373 -13.12 12.98 -15.04
N GLN A 374 -13.03 12.16 -16.09
CA GLN A 374 -11.80 11.48 -16.47
C GLN A 374 -10.75 12.52 -16.88
N GLN A 375 -9.60 12.45 -16.21
CA GLN A 375 -8.42 13.26 -16.47
C GLN A 375 -7.39 12.50 -17.32
N ALA A 376 -7.25 11.19 -17.11
CA ALA A 376 -6.29 10.38 -17.85
C ALA A 376 -6.75 8.93 -18.05
N TYR A 377 -6.33 8.36 -19.18
CA TYR A 377 -6.20 6.94 -19.47
C TYR A 377 -4.69 6.63 -19.54
N ILE A 378 -4.25 5.66 -18.76
CA ILE A 378 -2.82 5.35 -18.56
C ILE A 378 -2.59 3.87 -18.83
N LYS A 379 -1.59 3.59 -19.67
CA LYS A 379 -1.06 2.26 -19.95
C LYS A 379 0.45 2.20 -19.70
N ALA A 380 0.98 0.99 -19.53
CA ALA A 380 2.41 0.76 -19.57
C ALA A 380 2.99 1.26 -20.91
N PRO A 381 4.12 1.99 -20.93
CA PRO A 381 4.76 2.38 -22.19
C PRO A 381 5.30 1.21 -23.00
N ASN A 382 5.61 0.10 -22.34
CA ASN A 382 5.99 -1.20 -22.90
C ASN A 382 4.83 -2.20 -22.72
N SER A 383 3.60 -1.80 -23.09
CA SER A 383 2.41 -2.65 -22.95
C SER A 383 2.57 -4.01 -23.66
N GLY A 384 2.74 -5.07 -22.88
CA GLY A 384 2.74 -6.46 -23.32
C GLY A 384 1.36 -7.10 -23.14
N ALA A 385 1.06 -8.10 -23.98
CA ALA A 385 -0.18 -8.85 -23.86
C ALA A 385 -0.15 -9.73 -22.60
N GLY A 386 -1.14 -9.58 -21.72
CA GLY A 386 -1.21 -10.33 -20.46
C GLY A 386 -0.41 -9.76 -19.29
N ASP A 387 0.22 -8.58 -19.45
CA ASP A 387 0.97 -7.93 -18.36
C ASP A 387 0.09 -7.49 -17.18
N GLU A 388 -1.22 -7.38 -17.40
CA GLU A 388 -2.25 -7.03 -16.41
C GLU A 388 -1.95 -5.71 -15.66
N PHE A 389 -1.54 -4.67 -16.40
CA PHE A 389 -1.30 -3.34 -15.85
C PHE A 389 -2.57 -2.78 -15.20
N GLY A 390 -2.45 -2.28 -13.96
CA GLY A 390 -3.60 -1.79 -13.19
C GLY A 390 -4.18 -2.83 -12.22
N ARG A 391 -3.58 -4.01 -12.10
CA ARG A 391 -3.90 -5.01 -11.06
C ARG A 391 -3.91 -4.43 -9.64
N SER A 392 -2.96 -3.53 -9.37
CA SER A 392 -2.83 -2.81 -8.11
C SER A 392 -2.54 -1.34 -8.39
N VAL A 393 -3.21 -0.44 -7.66
CA VAL A 393 -3.02 1.01 -7.77
C VAL A 393 -2.84 1.62 -6.38
N ALA A 394 -1.90 2.54 -6.23
CA ALA A 394 -1.73 3.33 -5.02
C ALA A 394 -1.52 4.80 -5.39
N LEU A 395 -2.26 5.68 -4.73
CA LEU A 395 -2.25 7.12 -5.00
C LEU A 395 -1.84 7.86 -3.72
N ASN A 396 -0.95 8.82 -3.87
CA ASN A 396 -0.68 9.81 -2.86
C ASN A 396 -0.45 11.16 -3.55
N ASP A 397 -1.40 12.07 -3.36
CA ASP A 397 -1.41 13.41 -3.94
C ASP A 397 -1.20 13.36 -5.48
N GLU A 398 -0.10 13.92 -6.00
CA GLU A 398 0.24 13.90 -7.42
C GLU A 398 1.06 12.68 -7.86
N THR A 399 1.30 11.68 -7.00
CA THR A 399 2.07 10.47 -7.36
C THR A 399 1.16 9.25 -7.39
N LEU A 400 1.19 8.52 -8.51
CA LEU A 400 0.45 7.30 -8.76
C LEU A 400 1.43 6.16 -9.02
N ALA A 401 1.30 5.08 -8.26
CA ALA A 401 2.00 3.81 -8.49
C ALA A 401 1.02 2.79 -9.06
N ILE A 402 1.46 2.02 -10.04
CA ILE A 402 0.64 1.02 -10.75
C ILE A 402 1.42 -0.27 -10.90
N GLY A 403 0.86 -1.39 -10.46
CA GLY A 403 1.43 -2.72 -10.63
C GLY A 403 0.99 -3.37 -11.95
N ALA A 404 1.93 -4.05 -12.58
CA ALA A 404 1.72 -4.99 -13.69
C ALA A 404 2.46 -6.28 -13.32
N TYR A 405 1.83 -7.11 -12.50
CA TYR A 405 2.50 -8.23 -11.85
C TYR A 405 2.86 -9.38 -12.80
N ARG A 406 2.29 -9.38 -14.01
CA ARG A 406 2.59 -10.35 -15.08
C ARG A 406 3.53 -9.79 -16.16
N GLU A 407 4.10 -8.63 -15.92
CA GLU A 407 5.06 -8.04 -16.85
C GLU A 407 6.32 -8.91 -16.99
N ASP A 408 6.70 -9.20 -18.22
CA ASP A 408 7.66 -10.26 -18.57
C ASP A 408 9.12 -9.77 -18.73
N SER A 409 9.37 -8.46 -18.69
CA SER A 409 10.68 -7.98 -19.08
C SER A 409 11.78 -8.30 -18.07
N ASN A 410 13.02 -8.39 -18.57
CA ASN A 410 14.18 -8.82 -17.79
C ASN A 410 14.91 -7.69 -17.06
N GLY A 411 14.26 -6.54 -16.91
CA GLY A 411 14.79 -5.42 -16.15
C GLY A 411 15.06 -5.77 -14.68
N ILE A 412 16.05 -5.10 -14.09
CA ILE A 412 16.35 -5.17 -12.66
C ILE A 412 16.53 -3.77 -12.08
N GLY A 413 16.01 -3.54 -10.87
CA GLY A 413 16.07 -2.24 -10.22
C GLY A 413 15.21 -1.17 -10.90
N VAL A 414 15.67 0.08 -10.89
CA VAL A 414 14.88 1.24 -11.34
C VAL A 414 15.39 1.74 -12.69
N ASN A 415 14.49 1.94 -13.66
CA ASN A 415 14.76 2.50 -14.99
C ASN A 415 15.92 1.79 -15.71
N SER A 416 15.87 0.46 -15.80
CA SER A 416 16.97 -0.33 -16.35
C SER A 416 17.16 -0.18 -17.85
N GLY A 417 16.18 0.36 -18.59
CA GLY A 417 16.23 0.46 -20.06
C GLY A 417 16.08 -0.88 -20.77
N ALA A 418 15.52 -1.88 -20.08
CA ALA A 418 15.37 -3.26 -20.55
C ALA A 418 13.90 -3.68 -20.69
N GLU A 419 12.99 -2.70 -20.74
CA GLU A 419 11.53 -2.87 -20.73
C GLU A 419 10.98 -3.61 -21.96
N ALA A 420 11.79 -3.81 -23.00
CA ALA A 420 11.40 -4.45 -24.25
C ALA A 420 11.86 -5.92 -24.38
N ASN A 421 12.49 -6.49 -23.35
CA ASN A 421 13.05 -7.84 -23.40
C ASN A 421 12.33 -8.80 -22.46
N ASP A 422 11.33 -9.48 -23.00
CA ASP A 422 10.37 -10.34 -22.28
C ASP A 422 10.90 -11.75 -21.98
N SER A 423 12.17 -11.87 -21.60
CA SER A 423 12.78 -13.17 -21.33
C SER A 423 12.52 -13.73 -19.93
N VAL A 424 11.84 -13.00 -19.04
CA VAL A 424 11.63 -13.36 -17.62
C VAL A 424 10.14 -13.29 -17.28
N THR A 425 9.42 -14.34 -17.66
CA THR A 425 7.95 -14.43 -17.60
C THR A 425 7.38 -14.14 -16.21
N ASP A 426 6.33 -13.33 -16.10
CA ASP A 426 5.64 -12.98 -14.86
C ASP A 426 6.59 -12.47 -13.75
N SER A 427 7.69 -11.80 -14.11
CA SER A 427 8.59 -11.22 -13.11
C SER A 427 8.01 -9.97 -12.45
N GLY A 428 7.07 -9.32 -13.14
CA GLY A 428 6.26 -8.21 -12.66
C GLY A 428 7.01 -6.89 -12.59
N ALA A 429 6.27 -5.78 -12.60
CA ALA A 429 6.80 -4.43 -12.55
C ALA A 429 5.88 -3.46 -11.79
N VAL A 430 6.45 -2.34 -11.34
CA VAL A 430 5.70 -1.18 -10.84
C VAL A 430 6.07 0.07 -11.64
N TYR A 431 5.07 0.83 -12.06
CA TYR A 431 5.22 2.07 -12.81
C TYR A 431 4.81 3.25 -11.93
N ILE A 432 5.66 4.28 -11.88
CA ILE A 432 5.37 5.51 -11.16
C ILE A 432 5.06 6.62 -12.15
N PHE A 433 3.89 7.22 -12.01
CA PHE A 433 3.46 8.41 -12.73
C PHE A 433 3.34 9.58 -11.76
N THR A 434 3.68 10.77 -12.24
CA THR A 434 3.51 12.02 -11.48
C THR A 434 2.70 13.03 -12.26
N ARG A 435 1.89 13.82 -11.55
CA ARG A 435 1.04 14.86 -12.13
C ARG A 435 1.64 16.25 -11.93
N THR A 436 1.69 17.04 -13.00
CA THR A 436 1.90 18.49 -12.93
C THR A 436 0.73 19.19 -13.59
N GLY A 437 -0.06 19.93 -12.81
CA GLY A 437 -1.34 20.46 -13.28
C GLY A 437 -2.32 19.32 -13.59
N SER A 438 -2.73 19.19 -14.85
CA SER A 438 -3.59 18.09 -15.34
C SER A 438 -2.84 17.01 -16.11
N THR A 439 -1.51 17.14 -16.26
CA THR A 439 -0.71 16.25 -17.09
C THR A 439 0.00 15.22 -16.24
N TRP A 440 -0.24 13.94 -16.52
CA TRP A 440 0.51 12.82 -15.97
C TRP A 440 1.68 12.47 -16.88
N ALA A 441 2.81 12.11 -16.28
CA ALA A 441 3.97 11.58 -16.98
C ALA A 441 4.62 10.49 -16.14
N GLN A 442 5.14 9.45 -16.80
CA GLN A 442 5.91 8.42 -16.13
C GLN A 442 7.21 9.03 -15.57
N GLN A 443 7.45 8.80 -14.29
CA GLN A 443 8.67 9.17 -13.57
C GLN A 443 9.62 7.96 -13.41
N ALA A 444 9.07 6.76 -13.19
CA ALA A 444 9.89 5.57 -13.02
C ALA A 444 9.21 4.28 -13.52
N TYR A 445 10.06 3.32 -13.86
CA TYR A 445 9.79 1.90 -14.05
C TYR A 445 10.63 1.13 -13.04
N ILE A 446 10.01 0.24 -12.27
CA ILE A 446 10.60 -0.41 -11.11
C ILE A 446 10.47 -1.93 -11.23
N LYS A 447 11.61 -2.61 -11.12
CA LYS A 447 11.78 -4.06 -11.05
C LYS A 447 12.45 -4.48 -9.75
N ALA A 448 12.20 -5.73 -9.37
CA ALA A 448 12.89 -6.34 -8.25
C ALA A 448 14.39 -6.42 -8.55
N SER A 449 15.23 -6.29 -7.52
CA SER A 449 16.69 -6.43 -7.67
C SER A 449 17.12 -7.83 -8.09
N ASN A 450 16.27 -8.83 -7.85
CA ASN A 450 16.43 -10.24 -8.19
C ASN A 450 15.25 -10.76 -9.03
N ALA A 451 14.79 -9.97 -10.01
CA ALA A 451 13.72 -10.37 -10.92
C ALA A 451 13.98 -11.78 -11.51
N SER A 452 12.98 -12.64 -11.41
CA SER A 452 13.00 -14.05 -11.82
C SER A 452 11.59 -14.46 -12.26
N PRO A 453 11.42 -15.56 -13.03
CA PRO A 453 10.10 -15.95 -13.49
C PRO A 453 9.13 -16.20 -12.34
N ASN A 454 7.89 -15.73 -12.50
CA ASN A 454 6.79 -15.85 -11.52
C ASN A 454 6.96 -15.09 -10.19
N TYR A 455 7.98 -14.24 -10.04
CA TYR A 455 8.14 -13.48 -8.79
C TYR A 455 7.06 -12.41 -8.60
N ARG A 456 6.47 -11.92 -9.70
CA ARG A 456 5.25 -11.10 -9.70
C ARG A 456 5.36 -9.82 -8.87
N LEU A 457 6.46 -9.07 -9.00
CA LEU A 457 6.56 -7.76 -8.35
C LEU A 457 5.39 -6.86 -8.76
N GLY A 458 4.80 -6.15 -7.80
CA GLY A 458 3.67 -5.26 -8.03
C GLY A 458 2.32 -5.95 -7.88
N PHE A 459 2.30 -7.19 -7.38
CA PHE A 459 1.05 -7.87 -7.01
C PHE A 459 0.24 -7.05 -6.01
N ALA A 460 0.91 -6.47 -5.01
CA ALA A 460 0.36 -5.49 -4.08
C ALA A 460 1.33 -4.30 -3.97
N ILE A 461 0.77 -3.09 -3.82
CA ILE A 461 1.57 -1.86 -3.67
C ILE A 461 0.96 -0.94 -2.63
N ALA A 462 1.81 -0.22 -1.91
CA ALA A 462 1.42 0.87 -1.02
C ALA A 462 2.35 2.07 -1.25
N LEU A 463 1.79 3.28 -1.24
CA LEU A 463 2.51 4.52 -1.50
C LEU A 463 2.13 5.57 -0.46
N LYS A 464 3.13 6.19 0.19
CA LYS A 464 2.93 7.34 1.08
C LYS A 464 4.11 8.30 0.94
N GLY A 465 3.83 9.53 0.53
CA GLY A 465 4.85 10.53 0.25
C GLY A 465 5.87 10.02 -0.76
N ASP A 466 7.12 9.93 -0.33
CA ASP A 466 8.24 9.47 -1.13
C ASP A 466 8.61 8.00 -0.90
N THR A 467 7.77 7.22 -0.19
CA THR A 467 8.02 5.80 0.07
C THR A 467 7.03 4.91 -0.67
N LEU A 468 7.56 3.95 -1.42
CA LEU A 468 6.82 2.90 -2.10
C LEU A 468 7.19 1.55 -1.49
N VAL A 469 6.18 0.71 -1.26
CA VAL A 469 6.33 -0.69 -0.89
C VAL A 469 5.68 -1.53 -1.97
N ALA A 470 6.40 -2.50 -2.51
CA ALA A 470 5.92 -3.39 -3.56
C ALA A 470 6.08 -4.86 -3.14
N GLY A 471 4.98 -5.60 -3.14
CA GLY A 471 4.92 -7.02 -2.88
C GLY A 471 5.24 -7.86 -4.12
N SER A 472 5.89 -9.00 -3.89
CA SER A 472 6.30 -9.99 -4.86
C SER A 472 5.97 -11.36 -4.29
N SER A 473 4.69 -11.73 -4.29
CA SER A 473 4.18 -12.88 -3.54
C SER A 473 4.71 -14.24 -4.02
N GLY A 474 5.20 -14.31 -5.26
CA GLY A 474 5.80 -15.53 -5.84
C GLY A 474 7.33 -15.59 -5.72
N GLU A 475 7.95 -14.76 -4.88
CA GLU A 475 9.41 -14.78 -4.68
C GLU A 475 9.84 -16.03 -3.87
N ASP A 476 10.89 -16.73 -4.31
CA ASP A 476 11.24 -18.07 -3.81
C ASP A 476 12.33 -18.11 -2.73
N SER A 477 12.84 -16.95 -2.27
CA SER A 477 13.97 -16.94 -1.36
C SER A 477 13.59 -17.53 0.00
N GLY A 478 14.35 -18.51 0.52
CA GLY A 478 14.23 -18.97 1.90
C GLY A 478 15.03 -18.14 2.91
N SER A 479 15.49 -16.94 2.53
CA SER A 479 16.08 -16.01 3.49
C SER A 479 15.02 -15.40 4.40
N THR A 480 15.41 -14.90 5.57
CA THR A 480 14.49 -14.31 6.55
C THR A 480 14.87 -12.86 6.88
N GLY A 481 13.88 -12.08 7.33
CA GLY A 481 14.08 -10.71 7.79
C GLY A 481 14.50 -9.74 6.69
N VAL A 482 15.27 -8.70 7.05
CA VAL A 482 15.62 -7.60 6.16
C VAL A 482 17.03 -7.79 5.58
N GLY A 483 17.16 -7.72 4.25
CA GLY A 483 18.44 -7.80 3.55
C GLY A 483 19.02 -9.20 3.42
N GLY A 484 18.16 -10.23 3.41
CA GLY A 484 18.54 -11.63 3.23
C GLY A 484 19.12 -11.97 1.85
N ASP A 485 19.65 -13.19 1.72
CA ASP A 485 20.19 -13.71 0.45
C ASP A 485 19.09 -13.95 -0.59
N GLN A 486 19.03 -13.05 -1.58
CA GLN A 486 18.09 -13.07 -2.69
C GLN A 486 18.29 -14.23 -3.68
N LEU A 487 19.39 -14.99 -3.57
CA LEU A 487 19.67 -16.15 -4.43
C LEU A 487 19.23 -17.48 -3.81
N ASN A 488 18.77 -17.47 -2.57
CA ASN A 488 18.43 -18.68 -1.82
C ASN A 488 17.06 -19.24 -2.23
N THR A 489 16.91 -19.93 -3.35
CA THR A 489 15.59 -20.42 -3.83
C THR A 489 15.04 -21.65 -3.08
N SER A 490 15.22 -21.74 -1.76
CA SER A 490 14.82 -22.92 -0.97
C SER A 490 13.37 -22.92 -0.49
N ALA A 491 12.63 -21.83 -0.65
CA ALA A 491 11.26 -21.67 -0.17
C ALA A 491 10.36 -21.11 -1.28
N THR A 492 9.89 -21.99 -2.16
CA THR A 492 9.05 -21.62 -3.31
C THR A 492 7.81 -20.85 -2.89
N ASP A 493 7.46 -19.78 -3.61
CA ASP A 493 6.31 -18.91 -3.36
C ASP A 493 6.21 -18.41 -1.91
N SER A 494 7.35 -18.24 -1.24
CA SER A 494 7.39 -17.71 0.13
C SER A 494 7.15 -16.21 0.19
N GLY A 495 7.37 -15.51 -0.92
CA GLY A 495 7.03 -14.12 -1.16
C GLY A 495 7.99 -13.11 -0.52
N ALA A 496 8.08 -11.91 -1.09
CA ALA A 496 8.95 -10.85 -0.61
C ALA A 496 8.31 -9.46 -0.74
N VAL A 497 8.89 -8.49 -0.03
CA VAL A 497 8.54 -7.07 -0.18
C VAL A 497 9.80 -6.24 -0.45
N TYR A 498 9.68 -5.27 -1.35
CA TYR A 498 10.72 -4.33 -1.71
C TYR A 498 10.31 -2.92 -1.31
N VAL A 499 11.19 -2.21 -0.61
CA VAL A 499 10.96 -0.83 -0.17
C VAL A 499 11.80 0.11 -1.03
N PHE A 500 11.18 1.10 -1.64
CA PHE A 500 11.82 2.13 -2.44
C PHE A 500 11.54 3.51 -1.86
N THR A 501 12.51 4.41 -1.96
CA THR A 501 12.32 5.82 -1.60
C THR A 501 12.68 6.75 -2.75
N ARG A 502 12.00 7.88 -2.83
CA ARG A 502 12.25 8.95 -3.81
C ARG A 502 13.07 10.08 -3.21
N THR A 503 14.03 10.59 -4.00
CA THR A 503 14.71 11.87 -3.76
C THR A 503 14.72 12.67 -5.04
N GLY A 504 14.00 13.80 -5.06
CA GLY A 504 13.74 14.52 -6.31
C GLY A 504 12.90 13.66 -7.25
N THR A 505 13.48 13.25 -8.38
CA THR A 505 12.83 12.35 -9.36
C THR A 505 13.37 10.92 -9.32
N THR A 506 14.39 10.66 -8.49
CA THR A 506 15.10 9.38 -8.47
C THR A 506 14.50 8.47 -7.42
N TRP A 507 14.02 7.30 -7.83
CA TRP A 507 13.64 6.21 -6.95
C TRP A 507 14.82 5.28 -6.71
N THR A 508 14.96 4.77 -5.49
CA THR A 508 16.05 3.84 -5.14
C THR A 508 15.52 2.79 -4.17
N GLN A 509 15.80 1.52 -4.47
CA GLN A 509 15.51 0.43 -3.56
C GLN A 509 16.33 0.60 -2.28
N GLN A 510 15.63 0.74 -1.17
CA GLN A 510 16.25 0.75 0.15
C GLN A 510 16.35 -0.67 0.68
N ALA A 511 15.26 -1.46 0.62
CA ALA A 511 15.18 -2.75 1.28
C ALA A 511 14.64 -3.88 0.41
N TYR A 512 15.04 -5.09 0.79
CA TYR A 512 14.43 -6.36 0.44
C TYR A 512 14.06 -7.05 1.76
N VAL A 513 12.80 -7.47 1.90
CA VAL A 513 12.23 -7.93 3.17
C VAL A 513 11.53 -9.27 2.98
N LYS A 514 11.80 -10.18 3.92
CA LYS A 514 11.19 -11.49 4.06
C LYS A 514 10.58 -11.65 5.44
N ALA A 515 9.61 -12.55 5.57
CA ALA A 515 9.05 -12.96 6.85
C ALA A 515 10.14 -13.44 7.82
N SER A 516 9.98 -13.21 9.13
CA SER A 516 10.90 -13.73 10.16
C SER A 516 10.96 -15.26 10.17
N ASN A 517 9.88 -15.91 9.74
CA ASN A 517 9.63 -17.34 9.72
C ASN A 517 9.28 -17.85 8.32
N THR A 518 9.98 -17.34 7.30
CA THR A 518 9.76 -17.67 5.88
C THR A 518 9.52 -19.17 5.63
N GLY A 519 8.31 -19.52 5.20
CA GLY A 519 7.87 -20.85 4.76
C GLY A 519 7.49 -20.88 3.28
N ALA A 520 7.55 -22.06 2.67
CA ALA A 520 7.17 -22.23 1.27
C ALA A 520 5.65 -22.11 1.12
N GLY A 521 5.21 -21.27 0.17
CA GLY A 521 3.79 -21.01 -0.08
C GLY A 521 3.14 -19.97 0.82
N ASP A 522 3.87 -19.35 1.77
CA ASP A 522 3.32 -18.34 2.70
C ASP A 522 2.89 -17.03 2.00
N GLN A 523 3.39 -16.76 0.79
CA GLN A 523 3.06 -15.61 -0.03
C GLN A 523 3.20 -14.26 0.70
N PHE A 524 4.28 -14.07 1.45
CA PHE A 524 4.59 -12.79 2.08
C PHE A 524 4.63 -11.65 1.05
N GLY A 525 3.89 -10.57 1.30
CA GLY A 525 3.71 -9.48 0.34
C GLY A 525 2.48 -9.58 -0.55
N VAL A 526 1.57 -10.54 -0.29
CA VAL A 526 0.26 -10.63 -0.98
C VAL A 526 -0.61 -9.39 -0.72
N SER A 527 -0.41 -8.72 0.41
CA SER A 527 -1.04 -7.44 0.77
C SER A 527 -0.04 -6.56 1.51
N VAL A 528 -0.10 -5.25 1.28
CA VAL A 528 0.80 -4.27 1.93
C VAL A 528 0.05 -2.98 2.28
N ALA A 529 0.41 -2.35 3.39
CA ALA A 529 -0.07 -1.01 3.76
C ALA A 529 1.06 -0.16 4.36
N LEU A 530 0.91 1.17 4.26
CA LEU A 530 1.85 2.16 4.78
C LEU A 530 1.13 3.16 5.67
N SER A 531 1.71 3.45 6.84
CA SER A 531 1.29 4.56 7.68
C SER A 531 2.48 5.18 8.41
N GLY A 532 2.83 6.41 8.04
CA GLY A 532 4.06 7.07 8.52
C GLY A 532 5.29 6.21 8.18
N ASP A 533 6.04 5.83 9.21
CA ASP A 533 7.23 4.97 9.09
C ASP A 533 6.88 3.46 9.19
N THR A 534 5.62 3.10 9.38
CA THR A 534 5.18 1.71 9.57
C THR A 534 4.85 1.08 8.22
N VAL A 535 5.43 -0.08 7.94
CA VAL A 535 5.07 -0.98 6.83
C VAL A 535 4.35 -2.19 7.40
N VAL A 536 3.21 -2.54 6.82
CA VAL A 536 2.44 -3.73 7.19
C VAL A 536 2.42 -4.66 6.02
N VAL A 537 2.74 -5.94 6.25
CA VAL A 537 2.81 -6.95 5.20
C VAL A 537 1.99 -8.16 5.59
N GLY A 538 1.10 -8.60 4.70
CA GLY A 538 0.37 -9.85 4.86
C GLY A 538 1.05 -11.03 4.17
N ALA A 539 0.88 -12.20 4.79
CA ALA A 539 1.21 -13.52 4.28
C ALA A 539 -0.01 -14.41 4.54
N SER A 540 -1.04 -14.28 3.70
CA SER A 540 -2.36 -14.86 4.00
C SER A 540 -2.39 -16.39 3.99
N THR A 541 -1.36 -17.03 3.44
CA THR A 541 -1.22 -18.48 3.40
C THR A 541 -0.17 -19.02 4.36
N GLU A 542 0.38 -18.18 5.24
CA GLU A 542 1.25 -18.63 6.32
C GLU A 542 0.50 -19.65 7.21
N ASP A 543 1.21 -20.70 7.62
CA ASP A 543 0.61 -21.93 8.13
C ASP A 543 0.86 -22.21 9.62
N SER A 544 1.35 -21.22 10.38
CA SER A 544 1.64 -21.42 11.80
C SER A 544 0.40 -21.30 12.68
N ASN A 545 0.38 -21.95 13.85
CA ASN A 545 -0.82 -22.01 14.69
C ASN A 545 -0.77 -21.03 15.89
N GLY A 546 0.09 -20.02 15.80
CA GLY A 546 0.10 -18.93 16.78
C GLY A 546 -1.23 -18.17 16.81
N THR A 547 -1.60 -17.60 17.97
CA THR A 547 -2.75 -16.70 18.13
C THR A 547 -2.32 -15.34 18.70
N GLY A 548 -2.95 -14.25 18.24
CA GLY A 548 -2.64 -12.89 18.72
C GLY A 548 -1.25 -12.37 18.32
N VAL A 549 -0.63 -11.56 19.16
CA VAL A 549 0.61 -10.81 18.85
C VAL A 549 1.81 -11.44 19.56
N ASP A 550 2.92 -11.63 18.84
CA ASP A 550 4.24 -12.06 19.35
C ASP A 550 4.19 -13.27 20.31
N ASN A 551 3.42 -14.29 19.95
CA ASN A 551 3.11 -15.44 20.82
C ASN A 551 4.20 -16.53 20.86
N GLY A 552 5.28 -16.40 20.10
CA GLY A 552 6.40 -17.34 20.08
C GLY A 552 6.15 -18.68 19.36
N ALA A 553 5.04 -18.83 18.64
CA ALA A 553 4.71 -20.00 17.83
C ALA A 553 4.96 -19.79 16.31
N GLU A 554 5.76 -18.79 15.94
CA GLU A 554 6.09 -18.44 14.54
C GLU A 554 6.69 -19.59 13.73
N ALA A 555 7.32 -20.58 14.38
CA ALA A 555 7.97 -21.71 13.69
C ALA A 555 7.11 -22.98 13.63
N ASP A 556 5.86 -22.93 14.08
CA ASP A 556 4.89 -24.02 13.90
C ASP A 556 4.32 -23.98 12.47
N ASN A 557 3.89 -25.09 11.89
CA ASN A 557 3.28 -25.14 10.54
C ASN A 557 2.02 -26.04 10.58
N SER A 558 1.24 -25.95 11.65
CA SER A 558 0.12 -26.87 11.94
C SER A 558 -1.27 -26.34 11.56
N ALA A 559 -1.37 -25.12 11.04
CA ALA A 559 -2.62 -24.45 10.65
C ALA A 559 -2.52 -23.87 9.23
N ALA A 560 -2.58 -24.74 8.22
CA ALA A 560 -2.48 -24.38 6.81
C ALA A 560 -3.40 -23.22 6.42
N ASP A 561 -2.85 -22.24 5.69
CA ASP A 561 -3.58 -21.08 5.18
C ASP A 561 -4.29 -20.24 6.26
N SER A 562 -3.78 -20.26 7.50
CA SER A 562 -4.36 -19.47 8.59
C SER A 562 -3.98 -17.99 8.52
N GLY A 563 -2.80 -17.71 7.95
CA GLY A 563 -2.33 -16.39 7.54
C GLY A 563 -1.75 -15.55 8.68
N ALA A 564 -0.84 -14.63 8.34
CA ALA A 564 -0.12 -13.79 9.29
C ALA A 564 0.08 -12.34 8.79
N ILE A 565 0.33 -11.44 9.75
CA ILE A 565 0.77 -10.05 9.48
C ILE A 565 2.11 -9.78 10.15
N TYR A 566 2.97 -9.06 9.43
CA TYR A 566 4.25 -8.58 9.90
C TYR A 566 4.25 -7.06 9.87
N VAL A 567 4.53 -6.46 11.02
CA VAL A 567 4.65 -5.01 11.17
C VAL A 567 6.13 -4.66 11.22
N LEU A 568 6.57 -3.80 10.31
CA LEU A 568 7.95 -3.34 10.18
C LEU A 568 8.02 -1.84 10.44
N ARG A 569 9.11 -1.38 11.04
CA ARG A 569 9.36 0.04 11.32
C ARG A 569 10.84 0.40 11.30
#